data_AF-A0A2P6N284-F1
#
_entry.id   AF-A0A2P6N284-F1
#
_cell.length_a   1.000
_cell.length_b   1.000
_cell.length_c   1.000
_cell.angle_alpha   90.00
_cell.angle_beta   90.00
_cell.angle_gamma   90.00
#
_symmetry.space_group_name_H-M   'P 1'
#
loop_
_entity.id
_entity.type
_entity.pdbx_description
1 polymer ?
#
loop_
_entity_poly.entity_id
_entity_poly.type
_entity_poly.pdbx_seq_one_letter_code
_entity_poly.pdbx_strand_id
1 'polypeptide(L)'
;MGSGRQRKLFSSKRFRLFALLLCVYGFVTIVWWQSSGSAADNYLHGHQFVVFSSDDWGRWTDAVPVWPDRATFTQWLEDGNQMHHPVWGKCGAETQQDLIDFHEALQRINGGGNNLWDTQSNVPFRQRVAITPYFIVGGPDYLAMKKAGCEPGISEAETCNYIERPFDVPRIDNPEETKKLKSIQHMYKKLYQEGWWHPEYHGRIHFDKFLWENLLKKGNVNAKKCFEKNLACADDYTYLRTENTMFNDWKDLLEWQKVGIQYFERFWGYKPTIYNCPHNISHPQQFNVLDNLQHIVATETYVEKTSKKISYLDRVRFDGMVTWWNTTRQLELVTSTLEDKRQPFAILMWHAQNWIRAVYTTEESDQLRGIFLHSVDYLRRKHPEVVFVTSSELHQIRGRGHSIMRWPKNLVLRNYMQENLRYKLDRETMSKLSGFSEEEPAVVLDLTSGLIVLEAQGKIGSYVTVPPDREYYVGYDRKHASLSV
;
A
#
# COMPACT_ATOMS: atom_id res chain seq x y z
N MET A 1 14.13 -15.94 57.94
CA MET A 1 13.90 -17.41 57.84
C MET A 1 12.52 -17.63 57.20
N GLY A 2 12.45 -18.45 56.13
CA GLY A 2 11.23 -19.01 55.49
C GLY A 2 10.38 -18.04 54.66
N SER A 3 10.41 -18.03 53.32
CA SER A 3 9.76 -18.92 52.32
C SER A 3 8.21 -18.86 52.33
N GLY A 4 7.48 -18.68 51.22
CA GLY A 4 7.82 -18.99 49.84
C GLY A 4 6.87 -18.37 48.80
N ARG A 5 7.43 -18.13 47.61
CA ARG A 5 6.72 -17.79 46.37
C ARG A 5 6.53 -19.07 45.56
N GLN A 6 5.29 -19.49 45.34
CA GLN A 6 4.96 -20.51 44.34
C GLN A 6 5.02 -19.90 42.93
N ARG A 7 6.06 -20.23 42.16
CA ARG A 7 6.04 -20.07 40.69
C ARG A 7 5.48 -21.37 40.09
N LYS A 8 4.28 -21.29 39.49
CA LYS A 8 3.75 -22.37 38.65
C LYS A 8 4.58 -22.44 37.36
N LEU A 9 5.40 -23.48 37.25
CA LEU A 9 6.06 -23.89 36.02
C LEU A 9 5.01 -24.38 35.01
N PHE A 10 4.81 -23.63 33.95
CA PHE A 10 4.14 -24.14 32.75
C PHE A 10 5.01 -25.22 32.11
N SER A 11 4.49 -26.44 31.98
CA SER A 11 5.26 -27.58 31.46
C SER A 11 5.57 -27.39 29.98
N SER A 12 6.86 -27.52 29.61
CA SER A 12 7.39 -27.39 28.24
C SER A 12 6.74 -28.31 27.20
N LYS A 13 6.06 -29.39 27.63
CA LYS A 13 5.35 -30.33 26.76
C LYS A 13 4.12 -29.72 26.07
N ARG A 14 3.38 -28.82 26.76
CA ARG A 14 2.19 -28.18 26.17
C ARG A 14 2.56 -27.16 25.09
N PHE A 15 3.68 -26.46 25.26
CA PHE A 15 4.17 -25.50 24.27
C PHE A 15 4.67 -26.20 22.99
N ARG A 16 5.36 -27.34 23.13
CA ARG A 16 5.80 -28.14 21.97
C ARG A 16 4.65 -28.75 21.19
N LEU A 17 3.60 -29.21 21.87
CA LEU A 17 2.41 -29.74 21.20
C LEU A 17 1.62 -28.64 20.48
N PHE A 18 1.54 -27.44 21.05
CA PHE A 18 0.89 -26.28 20.42
C PHE A 18 1.67 -25.78 19.19
N ALA A 19 3.01 -25.74 19.26
CA ALA A 19 3.85 -25.40 18.11
C ALA A 19 3.77 -26.47 16.99
N LEU A 20 3.72 -27.77 17.34
CA LEU A 20 3.57 -28.84 16.35
C LEU A 20 2.19 -28.80 15.69
N LEU A 21 1.13 -28.51 16.45
CA LEU A 21 -0.22 -28.35 15.92
C LEU A 21 -0.32 -27.13 14.99
N LEU A 22 0.32 -26.00 15.31
CA LEU A 22 0.41 -24.83 14.42
C LEU A 22 1.15 -25.15 13.11
N CYS A 23 2.25 -25.92 13.16
CA CYS A 23 2.97 -26.35 11.96
C CYS A 23 2.15 -27.32 11.11
N VAL A 24 1.45 -28.28 11.72
CA VAL A 24 0.62 -29.26 10.99
C VAL A 24 -0.65 -28.61 10.43
N TYR A 25 -1.30 -27.68 11.16
CA TYR A 25 -2.44 -26.93 10.64
C TYR A 25 -2.04 -25.99 9.51
N GLY A 26 -0.89 -25.31 9.62
CA GLY A 26 -0.33 -24.50 8.53
C GLY A 26 0.02 -25.31 7.28
N PHE A 27 0.45 -26.56 7.43
CA PHE A 27 0.76 -27.44 6.29
C PHE A 27 -0.48 -28.01 5.59
N VAL A 28 -1.54 -28.33 6.35
CA VAL A 28 -2.77 -28.93 5.81
C VAL A 28 -3.64 -27.90 5.08
N THR A 29 -3.61 -26.62 5.48
CA THR A 29 -4.36 -25.54 4.80
C THR A 29 -3.72 -25.07 3.49
N ILE A 30 -2.39 -25.15 3.35
CA ILE A 30 -1.70 -24.86 2.07
C ILE A 30 -2.11 -25.86 0.97
N VAL A 31 -2.40 -27.11 1.34
CA VAL A 31 -2.72 -28.18 0.37
C VAL A 31 -4.16 -28.09 -0.14
N TRP A 32 -5.12 -27.60 0.65
CA TRP A 32 -6.54 -27.58 0.25
C TRP A 32 -6.92 -26.40 -0.67
N TRP A 33 -6.07 -25.37 -0.78
CA TRP A 33 -6.29 -24.27 -1.71
C TRP A 33 -5.75 -24.52 -3.13
N GLN A 34 -4.85 -25.50 -3.29
CA GLN A 34 -4.29 -25.90 -4.59
C GLN A 34 -5.33 -26.55 -5.53
N SER A 35 -6.51 -26.94 -5.04
CA SER A 35 -7.53 -27.62 -5.86
C SER A 35 -8.59 -26.71 -6.48
N SER A 36 -8.52 -25.39 -6.26
CA SER A 36 -9.31 -24.42 -7.04
C SER A 36 -8.43 -23.58 -7.96
N GLY A 37 -7.30 -24.15 -8.43
CA GLY A 37 -6.47 -23.58 -9.48
C GLY A 37 -7.37 -23.12 -10.61
N SER A 38 -7.51 -21.81 -10.74
CA SER A 38 -8.15 -21.23 -11.92
C SER A 38 -7.36 -21.70 -13.13
N ALA A 39 -8.01 -21.83 -14.28
CA ALA A 39 -7.34 -22.20 -15.52
C ALA A 39 -6.05 -21.38 -15.78
N ALA A 40 -5.93 -20.19 -15.18
CA ALA A 40 -4.76 -19.30 -15.10
C ALA A 40 -3.41 -19.98 -14.79
N ASP A 41 -3.36 -21.03 -13.97
CA ASP A 41 -2.08 -21.65 -13.55
C ASP A 41 -1.32 -22.31 -14.72
N ASN A 42 -2.01 -22.63 -15.82
CA ASN A 42 -1.39 -23.16 -17.04
C ASN A 42 -0.88 -22.07 -18.01
N TYR A 43 -1.14 -20.79 -17.73
CA TYR A 43 -0.88 -19.70 -18.68
C TYR A 43 0.35 -18.86 -18.33
N LEU A 44 0.85 -18.85 -17.09
CA LEU A 44 1.95 -17.97 -16.66
C LEU A 44 3.35 -18.50 -17.08
N HIS A 45 3.54 -18.80 -18.37
CA HIS A 45 4.74 -19.45 -18.93
C HIS A 45 6.04 -18.75 -18.57
N GLY A 46 6.73 -19.25 -17.53
CA GLY A 46 8.11 -18.90 -17.24
C GLY A 46 8.35 -17.47 -16.75
N HIS A 47 7.30 -16.76 -16.32
CA HIS A 47 7.44 -15.44 -15.69
C HIS A 47 7.26 -15.53 -14.19
N GLN A 48 7.98 -14.69 -13.46
CA GLN A 48 7.90 -14.59 -12.01
C GLN A 48 7.44 -13.19 -11.62
N PHE A 49 6.32 -13.07 -10.90
CA PHE A 49 5.72 -11.76 -10.63
C PHE A 49 6.06 -11.26 -9.23
N VAL A 50 6.55 -10.03 -9.12
CA VAL A 50 6.83 -9.41 -7.83
C VAL A 50 6.04 -8.13 -7.67
N VAL A 51 5.40 -7.99 -6.51
CA VAL A 51 4.70 -6.78 -6.09
C VAL A 51 5.40 -6.19 -4.86
N PHE A 52 5.74 -4.91 -4.90
CA PHE A 52 6.10 -4.14 -3.71
C PHE A 52 4.87 -3.43 -3.17
N SER A 53 4.21 -4.07 -2.20
CA SER A 53 3.03 -3.57 -1.49
C SER A 53 3.48 -2.78 -0.28
N SER A 54 3.22 -1.48 -0.19
CA SER A 54 3.70 -0.68 0.95
C SER A 54 2.59 -0.07 1.77
N ASP A 55 2.55 -0.35 3.07
CA ASP A 55 1.50 0.11 3.95
C ASP A 55 1.77 1.50 4.53
N ASP A 56 0.68 2.12 4.93
CA ASP A 56 0.62 3.30 5.78
C ASP A 56 1.13 4.62 5.17
N TRP A 57 0.86 4.83 3.88
CA TRP A 57 1.14 6.09 3.22
C TRP A 57 -0.01 7.09 3.37
N GLY A 58 0.31 8.39 3.33
CA GLY A 58 -0.69 9.45 3.41
C GLY A 58 -1.27 9.64 4.80
N ARG A 59 -0.74 8.93 5.81
CA ARG A 59 -1.17 9.10 7.19
C ARG A 59 -0.45 10.27 7.83
N TRP A 60 -1.19 11.02 8.62
CA TRP A 60 -0.61 11.90 9.65
C TRP A 60 -1.03 11.46 11.05
N THR A 61 -1.71 10.31 11.17
CA THR A 61 -2.11 9.69 12.44
C THR A 61 -2.17 8.18 12.34
N ASP A 62 -1.93 7.53 13.47
CA ASP A 62 -1.94 6.08 13.64
C ASP A 62 -2.34 5.73 15.09
N ALA A 63 -2.51 4.46 15.41
CA ALA A 63 -2.68 3.94 16.77
C ALA A 63 -1.42 4.18 17.63
N VAL A 64 -0.29 4.45 16.98
CA VAL A 64 0.94 5.00 17.55
C VAL A 64 1.10 6.47 17.14
N PRO A 65 1.81 7.30 17.93
CA PRO A 65 2.12 8.66 17.50
C PRO A 65 2.86 8.68 16.16
N VAL A 66 2.38 9.50 15.24
CA VAL A 66 3.09 9.82 13.98
C VAL A 66 3.83 11.13 14.19
N TRP A 67 5.13 11.03 14.49
CA TRP A 67 5.95 12.17 14.86
C TRP A 67 6.20 13.09 13.66
N PRO A 68 6.03 14.41 13.81
CA PRO A 68 6.27 15.35 12.72
C PRO A 68 7.76 15.51 12.39
N ASP A 69 8.62 15.33 13.40
CA ASP A 69 10.07 15.44 13.31
C ASP A 69 10.76 14.79 14.52
N ARG A 70 12.09 14.65 14.42
CA ARG A 70 12.94 14.02 15.42
C ARG A 70 13.05 14.83 16.70
N ALA A 71 12.96 16.16 16.63
CA ALA A 71 13.04 17.02 17.80
C ALA A 71 11.84 16.77 18.73
N THR A 72 10.64 16.74 18.15
CA THR A 72 9.39 16.42 18.86
C THR A 72 9.44 15.03 19.48
N PHE A 73 9.95 14.04 18.74
CA PHE A 73 10.14 12.69 19.26
C PHE A 73 11.15 12.62 20.40
N THR A 74 12.29 13.31 20.28
CA THR A 74 13.33 13.33 21.32
C THR A 74 12.83 14.00 22.59
N GLN A 75 12.18 15.16 22.46
CA GLN A 75 11.55 15.86 23.59
C GLN A 75 10.54 14.96 24.32
N TRP A 76 9.74 14.18 23.58
CA TRP A 76 8.79 13.24 24.18
C TRP A 76 9.48 12.21 25.09
N LEU A 77 10.65 11.71 24.70
CA LEU A 77 11.45 10.79 25.51
C LEU A 77 12.07 11.50 26.72
N GLU A 78 12.55 12.73 26.55
CA GLU A 78 13.11 13.57 27.62
C GLU A 78 12.07 13.95 28.68
N ASP A 79 10.82 14.12 28.28
CA ASP A 79 9.65 14.32 29.16
C ASP A 79 9.33 13.06 30.02
N GLY A 80 10.12 11.99 29.91
CA GLY A 80 10.00 10.76 30.68
C GLY A 80 8.93 9.79 30.17
N ASN A 81 8.36 10.04 28.98
CA ASN A 81 7.39 9.14 28.39
C ASN A 81 8.10 7.91 27.81
N GLN A 82 7.46 6.74 27.96
CA GLN A 82 8.02 5.48 27.45
C GLN A 82 7.49 5.16 26.05
N MET A 83 8.34 4.56 25.21
CA MET A 83 7.87 3.92 24.00
C MET A 83 7.40 2.51 24.32
N HIS A 84 6.12 2.23 24.06
CA HIS A 84 5.54 0.91 24.26
C HIS A 84 6.01 -0.13 23.20
N HIS A 85 6.63 0.31 22.10
CA HIS A 85 7.23 -0.57 21.10
C HIS A 85 8.42 0.11 20.38
N PRO A 86 9.64 -0.47 20.36
CA PRO A 86 10.82 0.22 19.82
C PRO A 86 10.78 0.44 18.30
N VAL A 87 10.15 -0.46 17.54
CA VAL A 87 9.99 -0.33 16.08
C VAL A 87 8.84 0.63 15.73
N TRP A 88 7.60 0.28 16.07
CA TRP A 88 6.41 1.10 15.81
C TRP A 88 6.33 2.42 16.58
N GLY A 89 7.14 2.61 17.64
CA GLY A 89 7.23 3.88 18.35
C GLY A 89 7.97 4.97 17.56
N LYS A 90 8.68 4.61 16.49
CA LYS A 90 9.38 5.51 15.57
C LYS A 90 8.58 5.77 14.28
N CYS A 91 7.26 5.92 14.36
CA CYS A 91 6.46 6.30 13.20
C CYS A 91 6.61 7.79 12.89
N GLY A 92 6.98 8.14 11.66
CA GLY A 92 7.16 9.53 11.22
C GLY A 92 6.14 9.94 10.15
N ALA A 93 5.81 11.22 10.09
CA ALA A 93 5.02 11.78 8.98
C ALA A 93 5.91 11.96 7.74
N GLU A 94 5.37 11.74 6.53
CA GLU A 94 6.12 12.00 5.31
C GLU A 94 6.43 13.49 5.14
N THR A 95 7.60 13.79 4.59
CA THR A 95 7.94 15.12 4.10
C THR A 95 7.97 15.15 2.58
N GLN A 96 7.92 16.35 2.00
CA GLN A 96 8.14 16.53 0.56
C GLN A 96 9.51 15.97 0.13
N GLN A 97 10.55 16.15 0.95
CA GLN A 97 11.88 15.66 0.64
C GLN A 97 11.93 14.12 0.63
N ASP A 98 11.21 13.45 1.53
CA ASP A 98 11.12 11.98 1.51
C ASP A 98 10.57 11.47 0.17
N LEU A 99 9.54 12.14 -0.36
CA LEU A 99 8.94 11.77 -1.65
C LEU A 99 9.82 12.12 -2.84
N ILE A 100 10.59 13.22 -2.77
CA ILE A 100 11.61 13.57 -3.78
C ILE A 100 12.71 12.51 -3.80
N ASP A 101 13.27 12.17 -2.63
CA ASP A 101 14.29 11.14 -2.51
C ASP A 101 13.78 9.80 -3.04
N PHE A 102 12.50 9.46 -2.76
CA PHE A 102 11.87 8.24 -3.25
C PHE A 102 11.75 8.23 -4.77
N HIS A 103 11.28 9.34 -5.33
CA HIS A 103 11.17 9.53 -6.77
C HIS A 103 12.54 9.36 -7.46
N GLU A 104 13.57 10.05 -6.98
CA GLU A 104 14.93 9.94 -7.53
C GLU A 104 15.49 8.52 -7.41
N ALA A 105 15.20 7.83 -6.32
CA ALA A 105 15.60 6.44 -6.14
C ALA A 105 14.92 5.52 -7.17
N LEU A 106 13.61 5.67 -7.38
CA LEU A 106 12.86 4.91 -8.40
C LEU A 106 13.37 5.20 -9.81
N GLN A 107 13.63 6.48 -10.15
CA GLN A 107 14.22 6.86 -11.42
C GLN A 107 15.56 6.15 -11.64
N ARG A 108 16.47 6.23 -10.65
CA ARG A 108 17.79 5.58 -10.73
C ARG A 108 17.70 4.08 -10.90
N ILE A 109 16.92 3.38 -10.07
CA ILE A 109 16.82 1.91 -10.19
C ILE A 109 16.12 1.50 -11.48
N ASN A 110 15.27 2.34 -12.06
CA ASN A 110 14.60 2.04 -13.33
C ASN A 110 15.35 2.57 -14.55
N GLY A 111 16.66 2.83 -14.44
CA GLY A 111 17.54 3.15 -15.57
C GLY A 111 17.62 4.63 -15.95
N GLY A 112 17.25 5.54 -15.04
CA GLY A 112 17.46 6.99 -15.19
C GLY A 112 16.43 7.73 -16.06
N GLY A 113 15.36 7.06 -16.48
CA GLY A 113 14.30 7.68 -17.28
C GLY A 113 13.48 8.72 -16.50
N ASN A 114 12.83 9.64 -17.23
CA ASN A 114 11.99 10.67 -16.61
C ASN A 114 10.67 10.13 -16.05
N ASN A 115 10.22 8.97 -16.54
CA ASN A 115 9.02 8.28 -16.10
C ASN A 115 9.14 6.77 -16.38
N LEU A 116 8.19 5.97 -15.89
CA LEU A 116 8.22 4.51 -15.99
C LEU A 116 8.18 3.99 -17.44
N TRP A 117 7.60 4.77 -18.36
CA TRP A 117 7.35 4.40 -19.76
C TRP A 117 8.51 4.80 -20.69
N ASP A 118 9.57 5.40 -20.15
CA ASP A 118 10.69 5.93 -20.93
C ASP A 118 11.43 4.80 -21.67
N THR A 119 11.36 4.78 -23.00
CA THR A 119 11.96 3.72 -23.81
C THR A 119 13.48 3.82 -23.90
N GLN A 120 14.09 4.92 -23.43
CA GLN A 120 15.55 5.09 -23.40
C GLN A 120 16.21 4.44 -22.17
N SER A 121 15.42 3.98 -21.20
CA SER A 121 15.97 3.27 -20.04
C SER A 121 16.60 1.93 -20.43
N ASN A 122 17.77 1.66 -19.87
CA ASN A 122 18.50 0.40 -20.04
C ASN A 122 17.90 -0.78 -19.26
N VAL A 123 16.85 -0.55 -18.46
CA VAL A 123 16.10 -1.59 -17.76
C VAL A 123 14.87 -1.96 -18.60
N PRO A 124 14.69 -3.25 -18.97
CA PRO A 124 13.48 -3.70 -19.69
C PRO A 124 12.21 -3.31 -18.93
N PHE A 125 11.16 -2.90 -19.65
CA PHE A 125 9.93 -2.39 -19.03
C PHE A 125 9.35 -3.34 -17.96
N ARG A 126 9.24 -4.64 -18.25
CA ARG A 126 8.79 -5.67 -17.30
C ARG A 126 9.58 -5.68 -15.98
N GLN A 127 10.86 -5.31 -16.01
CA GLN A 127 11.74 -5.29 -14.84
C GLN A 127 11.74 -3.93 -14.13
N ARG A 128 11.00 -2.92 -14.60
CA ARG A 128 10.90 -1.62 -13.93
C ARG A 128 9.90 -1.68 -12.79
N VAL A 129 10.29 -1.15 -11.64
CA VAL A 129 9.49 -1.20 -10.42
C VAL A 129 8.52 -0.02 -10.37
N ALA A 130 7.24 -0.35 -10.23
CA ALA A 130 6.23 0.52 -9.65
C ALA A 130 5.82 -0.06 -8.29
N ILE A 131 5.58 0.79 -7.30
CA ILE A 131 5.08 0.33 -6.00
C ILE A 131 3.55 0.42 -5.93
N THR A 132 2.95 -0.43 -5.09
CA THR A 132 1.55 -0.34 -4.67
C THR A 132 1.44 0.09 -3.22
N PRO A 133 1.35 1.41 -2.97
CA PRO A 133 1.19 1.93 -1.63
C PRO A 133 -0.28 1.90 -1.21
N TYR A 134 -0.53 1.36 -0.02
CA TYR A 134 -1.80 1.39 0.65
C TYR A 134 -1.94 2.71 1.38
N PHE A 135 -2.88 3.53 0.88
CA PHE A 135 -3.03 4.92 1.26
C PHE A 135 -4.18 5.12 2.25
N ILE A 136 -3.89 5.84 3.33
CA ILE A 136 -4.87 6.29 4.33
C ILE A 136 -5.38 7.66 3.91
N VAL A 137 -6.70 7.80 3.83
CA VAL A 137 -7.33 8.97 3.18
C VAL A 137 -7.84 10.04 4.15
N GLY A 138 -7.57 9.90 5.43
CA GLY A 138 -8.05 10.84 6.45
C GLY A 138 -7.33 10.72 7.79
N GLY A 139 -7.81 11.51 8.75
CA GLY A 139 -7.34 11.55 10.13
C GLY A 139 -8.07 12.63 10.93
N PRO A 140 -7.77 12.80 12.22
CA PRO A 140 -8.41 13.81 13.06
C PRO A 140 -8.08 15.23 12.59
N ASP A 141 -9.08 16.09 12.58
CA ASP A 141 -8.90 17.54 12.55
C ASP A 141 -8.71 18.05 13.97
N TYR A 142 -7.48 18.01 14.47
CA TYR A 142 -7.15 18.44 15.83
C TYR A 142 -7.67 19.84 16.18
N LEU A 143 -7.67 20.77 15.23
CA LEU A 143 -8.07 22.16 15.49
C LEU A 143 -9.58 22.28 15.52
N ALA A 144 -10.28 21.63 14.58
CA ALA A 144 -11.75 21.58 14.64
C ALA A 144 -12.22 20.87 15.91
N MET A 145 -11.56 19.77 16.31
CA MET A 145 -11.86 19.07 17.55
C MET A 145 -11.61 19.95 18.79
N LYS A 146 -10.48 20.68 18.85
CA LYS A 146 -10.22 21.66 19.92
C LYS A 146 -11.31 22.73 19.98
N LYS A 147 -11.65 23.33 18.83
CA LYS A 147 -12.74 24.33 18.71
C LYS A 147 -14.12 23.78 19.10
N ALA A 148 -14.35 22.48 18.91
CA ALA A 148 -15.58 21.79 19.30
C ALA A 148 -15.63 21.39 20.79
N GLY A 149 -14.61 21.73 21.58
CA GLY A 149 -14.59 21.47 23.03
C GLY A 149 -13.82 20.23 23.46
N CYS A 150 -12.99 19.63 22.59
CA CYS A 150 -12.02 18.60 23.01
C CYS A 150 -10.82 19.17 23.79
N GLU A 151 -10.95 20.32 24.44
CA GLU A 151 -9.80 21.00 25.06
C GLU A 151 -9.22 20.19 26.24
N PRO A 152 -7.89 19.98 26.26
CA PRO A 152 -7.19 19.38 27.39
C PRO A 152 -7.36 20.22 28.66
N GLY A 153 -7.76 19.57 29.76
CA GLY A 153 -7.87 20.23 31.08
C GLY A 153 -9.29 20.61 31.51
N ILE A 154 -10.28 20.57 30.61
CA ILE A 154 -11.69 20.61 31.03
C ILE A 154 -12.03 19.24 31.63
N SER A 155 -12.40 19.23 32.91
CA SER A 155 -12.97 18.05 33.57
C SER A 155 -14.29 17.75 32.87
N GLU A 156 -14.36 16.64 32.16
CA GLU A 156 -15.55 16.19 31.40
C GLU A 156 -15.77 16.97 30.10
N ALA A 157 -14.90 16.70 29.11
CA ALA A 157 -15.15 17.06 27.72
C ALA A 157 -16.28 16.19 27.13
N GLU A 158 -17.47 16.14 27.75
CA GLU A 158 -18.63 15.36 27.29
C GLU A 158 -18.97 15.68 25.82
N THR A 159 -18.66 16.90 25.39
CA THR A 159 -18.88 17.43 24.04
C THR A 159 -17.79 17.05 23.02
N CYS A 160 -16.69 16.40 23.43
CA CYS A 160 -15.61 16.07 22.50
C CYS A 160 -16.11 15.06 21.45
N ASN A 161 -16.05 15.41 20.17
CA ASN A 161 -16.43 14.50 19.10
C ASN A 161 -15.31 14.43 18.07
N TYR A 162 -15.07 13.23 17.54
CA TYR A 162 -14.13 13.03 16.46
C TYR A 162 -14.59 13.77 15.20
N ILE A 163 -13.75 14.69 14.73
CA ILE A 163 -13.94 15.39 13.46
C ILE A 163 -12.84 14.93 12.53
N GLU A 164 -13.24 14.39 11.38
CA GLU A 164 -12.30 13.90 10.37
C GLU A 164 -11.92 15.00 9.39
N ARG A 165 -10.64 15.03 9.03
CA ARG A 165 -10.11 15.77 7.90
C ARG A 165 -9.68 14.78 6.81
N PRO A 166 -10.28 14.83 5.61
CA PRO A 166 -9.77 14.09 4.47
C PRO A 166 -8.37 14.57 4.06
N PHE A 167 -7.55 13.66 3.52
CA PHE A 167 -6.17 13.95 3.11
C PHE A 167 -6.07 15.09 2.08
N ASP A 168 -7.07 15.24 1.22
CA ASP A 168 -7.10 16.22 0.14
C ASP A 168 -7.64 17.60 0.55
N VAL A 169 -8.10 17.77 1.78
CA VAL A 169 -8.72 19.01 2.25
C VAL A 169 -7.68 19.92 2.93
N PRO A 170 -7.46 21.15 2.42
CA PRO A 170 -6.54 22.11 3.03
C PRO A 170 -7.11 22.73 4.31
N ARG A 171 -6.23 23.23 5.17
CA ARG A 171 -6.60 24.07 6.32
C ARG A 171 -6.68 25.55 5.97
N ILE A 172 -7.88 26.11 6.10
CA ILE A 172 -8.09 27.55 5.89
C ILE A 172 -7.45 28.36 7.02
N ASP A 173 -7.38 27.79 8.24
CA ASP A 173 -6.88 28.46 9.44
C ASP A 173 -5.38 28.21 9.75
N ASN A 174 -4.70 27.39 8.95
CA ASN A 174 -3.25 27.20 9.03
C ASN A 174 -2.62 27.17 7.62
N PRO A 175 -2.28 28.35 7.06
CA PRO A 175 -1.73 28.46 5.71
C PRO A 175 -0.42 27.68 5.50
N GLU A 176 0.45 27.62 6.51
CA GLU A 176 1.73 26.91 6.42
C GLU A 176 1.54 25.39 6.35
N GLU A 177 0.65 24.83 7.17
CA GLU A 177 0.30 23.41 7.09
C GLU A 177 -0.38 23.08 5.75
N THR A 178 -1.24 23.96 5.24
CA THR A 178 -1.81 23.84 3.90
C THR A 178 -0.75 23.84 2.81
N LYS A 179 0.25 24.71 2.90
CA LYS A 179 1.36 24.76 1.95
C LYS A 179 2.17 23.46 1.97
N LYS A 180 2.49 22.95 3.16
CA LYS A 180 3.18 21.66 3.35
C LYS A 180 2.35 20.50 2.79
N LEU A 181 1.05 20.46 3.09
CA LEU A 181 0.16 19.42 2.59
C LEU A 181 0.06 19.46 1.05
N LYS A 182 -0.11 20.64 0.46
CA LYS A 182 -0.16 20.80 -1.00
C LYS A 182 1.14 20.36 -1.67
N SER A 183 2.30 20.61 -1.07
CA SER A 183 3.58 20.20 -1.65
C SER A 183 3.76 18.67 -1.61
N ILE A 184 3.34 18.02 -0.53
CA ILE A 184 3.29 16.56 -0.42
C ILE A 184 2.29 15.96 -1.42
N GLN A 185 1.07 16.49 -1.48
CA GLN A 185 0.03 16.07 -2.44
C GLN A 185 0.52 16.18 -3.88
N HIS A 186 1.21 17.28 -4.22
CA HIS A 186 1.81 17.46 -5.54
C HIS A 186 2.82 16.35 -5.86
N MET A 187 3.71 16.00 -4.92
CA MET A 187 4.68 14.93 -5.12
C MET A 187 4.03 13.56 -5.27
N TYR A 188 3.00 13.24 -4.48
CA TYR A 188 2.21 12.02 -4.66
C TYR A 188 1.58 11.94 -6.05
N LYS A 189 0.98 13.04 -6.51
CA LYS A 189 0.41 13.13 -7.85
C LYS A 189 1.44 12.98 -8.95
N LYS A 190 2.62 13.57 -8.77
CA LYS A 190 3.74 13.42 -9.71
C LYS A 190 4.16 11.96 -9.85
N LEU A 191 4.40 11.28 -8.73
CA LEU A 191 4.76 9.85 -8.69
C LEU A 191 3.73 8.98 -9.43
N TYR A 192 2.43 9.25 -9.25
CA TYR A 192 1.36 8.53 -9.94
C TYR A 192 1.30 8.86 -11.44
N GLN A 193 1.42 10.13 -11.81
CA GLN A 193 1.42 10.59 -13.21
C GLN A 193 2.59 10.03 -14.02
N GLU A 194 3.74 9.84 -13.37
CA GLU A 194 4.96 9.30 -13.98
C GLU A 194 5.02 7.76 -13.92
N GLY A 195 4.01 7.10 -13.34
CA GLY A 195 3.87 5.65 -13.35
C GLY A 195 4.61 4.91 -12.23
N TRP A 196 5.34 5.63 -11.37
CA TRP A 196 6.15 5.00 -10.32
C TRP A 196 5.34 4.43 -9.16
N TRP A 197 4.07 4.81 -9.06
CA TRP A 197 3.26 4.70 -7.86
C TRP A 197 1.79 4.45 -8.23
N HIS A 198 1.24 3.28 -7.92
CA HIS A 198 -0.18 2.99 -8.14
C HIS A 198 -0.87 2.73 -6.80
N PRO A 199 -1.51 3.75 -6.19
CA PRO A 199 -2.02 3.63 -4.85
C PRO A 199 -3.21 2.66 -4.76
N GLU A 200 -3.39 2.04 -3.62
CA GLU A 200 -4.58 1.25 -3.29
C GLU A 200 -5.09 1.67 -1.90
N TYR A 201 -6.27 1.21 -1.53
CA TYR A 201 -6.97 1.78 -0.37
C TYR A 201 -6.62 1.06 0.92
N HIS A 202 -6.23 1.83 1.94
CA HIS A 202 -5.85 1.34 3.27
C HIS A 202 -6.82 1.79 4.36
N GLY A 203 -8.03 2.22 4.01
CA GLY A 203 -8.96 2.77 4.99
C GLY A 203 -8.85 4.29 5.20
N ARG A 204 -9.72 4.80 6.07
CA ARG A 204 -9.84 6.24 6.37
C ARG A 204 -8.85 6.70 7.41
N ILE A 205 -8.62 5.87 8.41
CA ILE A 205 -7.78 6.14 9.57
C ILE A 205 -7.11 4.83 10.00
N HIS A 206 -6.01 4.96 10.73
CA HIS A 206 -5.21 3.83 11.19
C HIS A 206 -5.30 3.67 12.73
N PHE A 207 -6.48 3.91 13.31
CA PHE A 207 -6.80 3.71 14.73
C PHE A 207 -8.31 3.75 14.97
N ASP A 208 -8.76 3.19 16.09
CA ASP A 208 -10.15 3.22 16.53
C ASP A 208 -10.52 4.61 17.07
N LYS A 209 -11.28 5.37 16.25
CA LYS A 209 -11.70 6.72 16.61
C LYS A 209 -12.65 6.77 17.80
N PHE A 210 -13.51 5.77 18.00
CA PHE A 210 -14.49 5.79 19.08
C PHE A 210 -13.82 5.53 20.41
N LEU A 211 -12.87 4.58 20.45
CA LEU A 211 -12.04 4.35 21.63
C LEU A 211 -11.18 5.56 21.95
N TRP A 212 -10.51 6.14 20.96
CA TRP A 212 -9.65 7.32 21.18
C TRP A 212 -10.45 8.53 21.68
N GLU A 213 -11.60 8.82 21.07
CA GLU A 213 -12.51 9.87 21.53
C GLU A 213 -12.96 9.64 22.98
N ASN A 214 -13.32 8.40 23.34
CA ASN A 214 -13.70 8.04 24.70
C ASN A 214 -12.55 8.20 25.71
N LEU A 215 -11.30 7.93 25.31
CA LEU A 215 -10.12 8.20 26.15
C LEU A 215 -9.95 9.70 26.41
N LEU A 216 -10.18 10.54 25.40
CA LEU A 216 -10.15 12.01 25.56
C LEU A 216 -11.25 12.47 26.53
N LYS A 217 -12.49 11.99 26.35
CA LYS A 217 -13.63 12.26 27.24
C LYS A 217 -13.36 11.91 28.69
N LYS A 218 -12.81 10.72 28.93
CA LYS A 218 -12.47 10.21 30.27
C LYS A 218 -11.23 10.83 30.88
N GLY A 219 -10.56 11.73 30.17
CA GLY A 219 -9.36 12.40 30.66
C GLY A 219 -8.14 11.49 30.78
N ASN A 220 -8.01 10.49 29.92
CA ASN A 220 -6.80 9.68 29.85
C ASN A 220 -5.56 10.59 29.63
N VAL A 221 -4.57 10.45 30.51
CA VAL A 221 -3.42 11.37 30.59
C VAL A 221 -2.61 11.36 29.30
N ASN A 222 -2.29 10.18 28.77
CA ASN A 222 -1.47 10.07 27.57
C ASN A 222 -2.22 10.50 26.30
N ALA A 223 -3.49 10.13 26.16
CA ALA A 223 -4.32 10.59 25.05
C ALA A 223 -4.42 12.13 25.02
N LYS A 224 -4.63 12.77 26.18
CA LYS A 224 -4.64 14.24 26.30
C LYS A 224 -3.29 14.87 25.94
N LYS A 225 -2.19 14.37 26.49
CA LYS A 225 -0.83 14.84 26.16
C LYS A 225 -0.51 14.73 24.67
N CYS A 226 -0.91 13.63 24.02
CA CYS A 226 -0.75 13.47 22.57
C CYS A 226 -1.63 14.45 21.80
N PHE A 227 -2.90 14.59 22.19
CA PHE A 227 -3.84 15.51 21.54
C PHE A 227 -3.40 16.98 21.62
N GLU A 228 -2.81 17.40 22.74
CA GLU A 228 -2.16 18.71 22.89
C GLU A 228 -1.12 18.96 21.79
N LYS A 229 -0.30 17.94 21.51
CA LYS A 229 0.74 17.95 20.47
C LYS A 229 0.22 17.62 19.06
N ASN A 230 -1.09 17.57 18.85
CA ASN A 230 -1.73 17.15 17.59
C ASN A 230 -1.32 15.74 17.15
N LEU A 231 -1.27 14.80 18.10
CA LEU A 231 -0.97 13.38 17.91
C LEU A 231 -2.13 12.52 18.42
N ALA A 232 -2.26 11.31 17.88
CA ALA A 232 -3.18 10.28 18.38
C ALA A 232 -2.36 9.20 19.10
N CYS A 233 -2.71 8.90 20.35
CA CYS A 233 -2.09 7.83 21.12
C CYS A 233 -2.95 7.45 22.33
N ALA A 234 -2.61 6.34 22.96
CA ALA A 234 -3.16 5.84 24.22
C ALA A 234 -2.03 5.27 25.10
N ASP A 235 -2.36 4.83 26.32
CA ASP A 235 -1.41 4.15 27.22
C ASP A 235 -0.85 2.86 26.62
N ASP A 236 -1.66 2.16 25.84
CA ASP A 236 -1.26 0.99 25.07
C ASP A 236 -1.62 1.23 23.60
N TYR A 237 -0.63 1.24 22.72
CA TYR A 237 -0.86 1.48 21.31
C TYR A 237 -1.70 0.37 20.66
N THR A 238 -1.63 -0.87 21.16
CA THR A 238 -2.43 -1.98 20.64
C THR A 238 -3.91 -1.80 20.93
N TYR A 239 -4.25 -1.03 21.97
CA TYR A 239 -5.63 -0.78 22.36
C TYR A 239 -6.42 -0.01 21.31
N LEU A 240 -5.75 0.83 20.51
CA LEU A 240 -6.39 1.57 19.43
C LEU A 240 -6.40 0.82 18.09
N ARG A 241 -5.84 -0.39 17.99
CA ARG A 241 -5.77 -1.18 16.75
C ARG A 241 -7.04 -2.00 16.53
N THR A 242 -8.19 -1.32 16.48
CA THR A 242 -9.53 -1.92 16.32
C THR A 242 -10.39 -1.16 15.31
N GLU A 243 -9.78 -0.36 14.44
CA GLU A 243 -10.44 0.56 13.50
C GLU A 243 -11.49 -0.07 12.57
N ASN A 244 -11.37 -1.36 12.23
CA ASN A 244 -12.41 -2.06 11.46
C ASN A 244 -13.37 -2.87 12.33
N THR A 245 -13.01 -3.15 13.58
CA THR A 245 -13.85 -3.87 14.55
C THR A 245 -14.64 -2.93 15.47
N MET A 246 -14.47 -1.62 15.30
CA MET A 246 -15.17 -0.59 16.09
C MET A 246 -16.66 -0.47 15.75
N PHE A 247 -17.13 -1.15 14.70
CA PHE A 247 -18.52 -1.17 14.25
C PHE A 247 -19.23 -2.43 14.73
N ASN A 248 -20.48 -2.28 15.16
CA ASN A 248 -21.32 -3.42 15.56
C ASN A 248 -21.95 -4.14 14.36
N ASP A 249 -22.24 -3.40 13.27
CA ASP A 249 -22.82 -3.93 12.03
C ASP A 249 -21.87 -3.67 10.85
N TRP A 250 -21.74 -4.65 9.97
CA TRP A 250 -20.99 -4.51 8.73
C TRP A 250 -21.57 -3.45 7.79
N LYS A 251 -22.86 -3.11 7.92
CA LYS A 251 -23.47 -2.02 7.13
C LYS A 251 -22.89 -0.66 7.51
N ASP A 252 -22.68 -0.41 8.80
CA ASP A 252 -22.04 0.83 9.28
C ASP A 252 -20.59 0.90 8.78
N LEU A 253 -19.88 -0.22 8.82
CA LEU A 253 -18.55 -0.33 8.23
C LEU A 253 -18.58 -0.12 6.71
N LEU A 254 -19.59 -0.63 5.99
CA LEU A 254 -19.73 -0.41 4.55
C LEU A 254 -19.89 1.07 4.23
N GLU A 255 -20.80 1.78 4.92
CA GLU A 255 -20.98 3.22 4.73
C GLU A 255 -19.72 4.00 5.12
N TRP A 256 -19.04 3.59 6.20
CA TRP A 256 -17.74 4.13 6.56
C TRP A 256 -16.72 4.00 5.43
N GLN A 257 -16.61 2.82 4.82
CA GLN A 257 -15.66 2.56 3.73
C GLN A 257 -16.04 3.26 2.43
N LYS A 258 -17.33 3.38 2.10
CA LYS A 258 -17.81 4.12 0.91
C LYS A 258 -17.36 5.58 0.94
N VAL A 259 -17.46 6.25 2.09
CA VAL A 259 -16.99 7.63 2.24
C VAL A 259 -15.47 7.73 2.06
N GLY A 260 -14.72 6.76 2.59
CA GLY A 260 -13.26 6.72 2.38
C GLY A 260 -12.87 6.50 0.93
N ILE A 261 -13.59 5.63 0.22
CA ILE A 261 -13.42 5.43 -1.22
C ILE A 261 -13.73 6.71 -2.00
N GLN A 262 -14.75 7.47 -1.62
CA GLN A 262 -15.01 8.78 -2.23
C GLN A 262 -13.86 9.76 -2.01
N TYR A 263 -13.21 9.74 -0.84
CA TYR A 263 -12.02 10.57 -0.59
C TYR A 263 -10.84 10.11 -1.44
N PHE A 264 -10.63 8.80 -1.54
CA PHE A 264 -9.63 8.20 -2.41
C PHE A 264 -9.85 8.61 -3.87
N GLU A 265 -11.06 8.44 -4.39
CA GLU A 265 -11.45 8.77 -5.76
C GLU A 265 -11.29 10.25 -6.06
N ARG A 266 -11.72 11.12 -5.14
CA ARG A 266 -11.56 12.57 -5.28
C ARG A 266 -10.10 12.97 -5.34
N PHE A 267 -9.26 12.39 -4.48
CA PHE A 267 -7.84 12.69 -4.50
C PHE A 267 -7.18 12.09 -5.74
N TRP A 268 -7.29 10.79 -6.00
CA TRP A 268 -6.52 10.08 -7.02
C TRP A 268 -7.11 10.12 -8.43
N GLY A 269 -8.43 10.29 -8.57
CA GLY A 269 -9.16 10.31 -9.84
C GLY A 269 -9.61 8.93 -10.34
N TYR A 270 -9.56 7.90 -9.48
CA TYR A 270 -10.05 6.56 -9.81
C TYR A 270 -10.48 5.79 -8.55
N LYS A 271 -11.35 4.80 -8.76
CA LYS A 271 -11.81 3.89 -7.71
C LYS A 271 -10.73 2.85 -7.41
N PRO A 272 -10.31 2.68 -6.13
CA PRO A 272 -9.37 1.63 -5.77
C PRO A 272 -9.98 0.26 -6.06
N THR A 273 -9.13 -0.72 -6.39
CA THR A 273 -9.60 -2.09 -6.66
C THR A 273 -9.20 -3.05 -5.55
N ILE A 274 -8.17 -2.68 -4.79
CA ILE A 274 -7.65 -3.47 -3.70
C ILE A 274 -7.80 -2.70 -2.41
N TYR A 275 -8.22 -3.44 -1.40
CA TYR A 275 -8.26 -3.01 -0.02
C TYR A 275 -7.25 -3.80 0.80
N ASN A 276 -6.46 -3.10 1.59
CA ASN A 276 -5.73 -3.70 2.70
C ASN A 276 -6.30 -3.16 4.01
N CYS A 277 -6.42 -4.04 5.00
CA CYS A 277 -6.92 -3.62 6.30
C CYS A 277 -5.78 -2.92 7.07
N PRO A 278 -6.02 -1.71 7.60
CA PRO A 278 -5.22 -1.17 8.70
C PRO A 278 -4.86 -2.23 9.74
N HIS A 279 -3.58 -2.30 10.10
CA HIS A 279 -3.01 -3.28 11.02
C HIS A 279 -3.34 -4.76 10.75
N ASN A 280 -3.81 -5.09 9.54
CA ASN A 280 -4.41 -6.39 9.21
C ASN A 280 -5.58 -6.79 10.15
N ILE A 281 -6.25 -5.80 10.76
CA ILE A 281 -7.41 -6.00 11.63
C ILE A 281 -8.67 -5.85 10.80
N SER A 282 -9.49 -6.90 10.75
CA SER A 282 -10.71 -6.95 9.95
C SER A 282 -11.94 -7.19 10.82
N HIS A 283 -13.07 -6.60 10.43
CA HIS A 283 -14.35 -6.94 11.02
C HIS A 283 -14.68 -8.42 10.75
N PRO A 284 -15.35 -9.15 11.67
CA PRO A 284 -15.76 -10.55 11.42
C PRO A 284 -16.60 -10.75 10.14
N GLN A 285 -17.28 -9.69 9.70
CA GLN A 285 -18.07 -9.63 8.47
C GLN A 285 -17.46 -8.71 7.39
N GLN A 286 -16.15 -8.46 7.43
CA GLN A 286 -15.43 -7.65 6.43
C GLN A 286 -15.68 -8.14 5.01
N PHE A 287 -15.85 -9.45 4.83
CA PHE A 287 -16.18 -10.06 3.54
C PHE A 287 -17.48 -9.49 2.92
N ASN A 288 -18.52 -9.22 3.72
CA ASN A 288 -19.76 -8.62 3.22
C ASN A 288 -19.50 -7.22 2.67
N VAL A 289 -18.68 -6.43 3.38
CA VAL A 289 -18.31 -5.07 2.97
C VAL A 289 -17.58 -5.12 1.63
N LEU A 290 -16.60 -6.00 1.50
CA LEU A 290 -15.75 -6.10 0.31
C LEU A 290 -16.49 -6.62 -0.92
N ASP A 291 -17.39 -7.61 -0.74
CA ASP A 291 -18.25 -8.12 -1.83
C ASP A 291 -19.15 -7.00 -2.37
N ASN A 292 -19.72 -6.18 -1.48
CA ASN A 292 -20.56 -5.03 -1.85
C ASN A 292 -19.76 -3.90 -2.51
N LEU A 293 -18.49 -3.72 -2.14
CA LEU A 293 -17.59 -2.74 -2.76
C LEU A 293 -16.97 -3.26 -4.06
N GLN A 294 -17.04 -4.58 -4.31
CA GLN A 294 -16.35 -5.29 -5.39
C GLN A 294 -14.82 -5.12 -5.31
N HIS A 295 -14.28 -5.17 -4.10
CA HIS A 295 -12.84 -5.04 -3.84
C HIS A 295 -12.16 -6.41 -3.67
N ILE A 296 -10.89 -6.46 -4.05
CA ILE A 296 -9.96 -7.54 -3.74
C ILE A 296 -9.28 -7.24 -2.41
N VAL A 297 -8.94 -8.28 -1.64
CA VAL A 297 -8.23 -8.10 -0.37
C VAL A 297 -6.75 -8.37 -0.52
N ALA A 298 -5.92 -7.47 -0.02
CA ALA A 298 -4.54 -7.77 0.30
C ALA A 298 -4.42 -7.93 1.82
N THR A 299 -3.75 -8.98 2.29
CA THR A 299 -3.68 -9.30 3.73
C THR A 299 -2.44 -10.12 4.03
N GLU A 300 -1.88 -9.98 5.24
CA GLU A 300 -0.82 -10.88 5.75
C GLU A 300 -1.38 -12.12 6.48
N THR A 301 -2.67 -12.09 6.82
CA THR A 301 -3.34 -13.17 7.56
C THR A 301 -4.40 -13.83 6.69
N TYR A 302 -4.38 -15.16 6.65
CA TYR A 302 -5.45 -15.95 6.05
C TYR A 302 -6.78 -15.67 6.75
N VAL A 303 -7.77 -15.20 5.99
CA VAL A 303 -9.14 -15.02 6.49
C VAL A 303 -9.83 -16.38 6.38
N GLU A 304 -10.11 -17.04 7.52
CA GLU A 304 -10.64 -18.42 7.62
C GLU A 304 -11.95 -18.70 6.84
N LYS A 305 -12.61 -17.68 6.29
CA LYS A 305 -13.83 -17.82 5.48
C LYS A 305 -13.69 -17.06 4.17
N THR A 306 -12.92 -17.61 3.23
CA THR A 306 -12.91 -17.10 1.85
C THR A 306 -14.24 -17.44 1.18
N SER A 307 -15.11 -16.45 1.02
CA SER A 307 -16.16 -16.53 0.00
C SER A 307 -15.51 -16.80 -1.35
N LYS A 308 -16.08 -17.68 -2.17
CA LYS A 308 -15.61 -17.91 -3.56
C LYS A 308 -15.58 -16.62 -4.40
N LYS A 309 -16.25 -15.56 -3.94
CA LYS A 309 -16.36 -14.27 -4.63
C LYS A 309 -15.21 -13.29 -4.33
N ILE A 310 -14.45 -13.49 -3.25
CA ILE A 310 -13.40 -12.55 -2.84
C ILE A 310 -12.05 -13.17 -3.13
N SER A 311 -11.30 -12.53 -4.04
CA SER A 311 -9.90 -12.87 -4.28
C SER A 311 -9.02 -12.25 -3.20
N TYR A 312 -7.94 -12.95 -2.84
CA TYR A 312 -6.96 -12.46 -1.89
C TYR A 312 -5.53 -12.48 -2.47
N LEU A 313 -4.74 -11.55 -1.98
CA LEU A 313 -3.33 -11.38 -2.23
C LEU A 313 -2.59 -11.56 -0.90
N ASP A 314 -2.03 -12.75 -0.69
CA ASP A 314 -1.23 -13.05 0.50
C ASP A 314 0.12 -12.33 0.43
N ARG A 315 0.51 -11.68 1.52
CA ARG A 315 1.68 -10.81 1.56
C ARG A 315 2.71 -11.33 2.55
N VAL A 316 3.95 -11.42 2.08
CA VAL A 316 5.10 -11.74 2.92
C VAL A 316 5.59 -10.46 3.57
N ARG A 317 5.61 -10.43 4.91
CA ARG A 317 6.17 -9.31 5.66
C ARG A 317 7.61 -9.04 5.24
N PHE A 318 7.86 -7.82 4.78
CA PHE A 318 9.13 -7.35 4.23
C PHE A 318 9.57 -5.99 4.81
N ASP A 319 9.83 -5.97 6.13
CA ASP A 319 10.08 -4.74 6.89
C ASP A 319 11.48 -4.66 7.49
N GLY A 320 12.34 -3.87 6.83
CA GLY A 320 13.70 -3.59 7.26
C GLY A 320 13.81 -2.96 8.65
N MET A 321 12.78 -2.24 9.09
CA MET A 321 12.75 -1.57 10.40
C MET A 321 12.65 -2.52 11.60
N VAL A 322 12.37 -3.80 11.38
CA VAL A 322 12.22 -4.76 12.47
C VAL A 322 13.60 -5.22 12.97
N THR A 323 13.82 -5.25 14.29
CA THR A 323 15.16 -5.46 14.88
C THR A 323 15.79 -6.83 14.58
N TRP A 324 14.99 -7.85 14.28
CA TRP A 324 15.46 -9.19 13.91
C TRP A 324 15.51 -9.40 12.39
N TRP A 325 15.30 -8.34 11.60
CA TRP A 325 15.28 -8.41 10.15
C TRP A 325 16.65 -8.83 9.58
N ASN A 326 16.61 -9.75 8.62
CA ASN A 326 17.78 -10.16 7.84
C ASN A 326 17.40 -10.18 6.36
N THR A 327 17.82 -9.15 5.63
CA THR A 327 17.45 -8.94 4.23
C THR A 327 17.83 -10.12 3.34
N THR A 328 19.04 -10.67 3.50
CA THR A 328 19.52 -11.80 2.68
C THR A 328 18.62 -13.02 2.85
N ARG A 329 18.34 -13.41 4.09
CA ARG A 329 17.46 -14.55 4.38
C ARG A 329 16.05 -14.34 3.81
N GLN A 330 15.53 -13.13 3.88
CA GLN A 330 14.20 -12.81 3.38
C GLN A 330 14.15 -12.85 1.85
N LEU A 331 15.20 -12.39 1.18
CA LEU A 331 15.34 -12.52 -0.28
C LEU A 331 15.51 -13.97 -0.74
N GLU A 332 16.16 -14.82 0.05
CA GLU A 332 16.22 -16.27 -0.20
C GLU A 332 14.83 -16.93 -0.08
N LEU A 333 14.02 -16.54 0.91
CA LEU A 333 12.64 -17.01 1.02
C LEU A 333 11.80 -16.57 -0.18
N VAL A 334 11.91 -15.30 -0.59
CA VAL A 334 11.23 -14.79 -1.80
C VAL A 334 11.68 -15.56 -3.04
N THR A 335 12.98 -15.83 -3.19
CA THR A 335 13.55 -16.63 -4.28
C THR A 335 12.93 -18.02 -4.31
N SER A 336 12.89 -18.71 -3.16
CA SER A 336 12.28 -20.04 -3.07
C SER A 336 10.79 -20.03 -3.42
N THR A 337 10.05 -18.97 -3.07
CA THR A 337 8.64 -18.83 -3.47
C THR A 337 8.52 -18.66 -4.98
N LEU A 338 9.30 -17.77 -5.59
CA LEU A 338 9.26 -17.52 -7.03
C LEU A 338 9.66 -18.74 -7.88
N GLU A 339 10.59 -19.56 -7.37
CA GLU A 339 11.02 -20.82 -8.01
C GLU A 339 9.99 -21.95 -7.89
N ASP A 340 9.01 -21.84 -6.97
CA ASP A 340 7.88 -22.79 -6.92
C ASP A 340 6.89 -22.47 -8.05
N LYS A 341 6.88 -23.34 -9.06
CA LYS A 341 5.99 -23.21 -10.24
C LYS A 341 4.50 -23.16 -9.88
N ARG A 342 4.10 -23.59 -8.69
CA ARG A 342 2.70 -23.50 -8.21
C ARG A 342 2.35 -22.09 -7.73
N GLN A 343 3.35 -21.26 -7.45
CA GLN A 343 3.19 -19.90 -6.97
C GLN A 343 4.31 -19.01 -7.53
N PRO A 344 4.32 -18.73 -8.85
CA PRO A 344 5.36 -17.93 -9.48
C PRO A 344 5.19 -16.43 -9.19
N PHE A 345 4.79 -16.08 -7.97
CA PHE A 345 4.60 -14.70 -7.55
C PHE A 345 4.91 -14.49 -6.06
N ALA A 346 5.42 -13.30 -5.74
CA ALA A 346 5.67 -12.86 -4.37
C ALA A 346 5.15 -11.44 -4.17
N ILE A 347 4.48 -11.20 -3.05
CA ILE A 347 3.97 -9.88 -2.66
C ILE A 347 4.69 -9.47 -1.39
N LEU A 348 5.54 -8.47 -1.51
CA LEU A 348 6.39 -8.00 -0.42
C LEU A 348 5.66 -6.87 0.31
N MET A 349 5.27 -7.11 1.56
CA MET A 349 4.66 -6.11 2.42
C MET A 349 5.75 -5.25 3.07
N TRP A 350 5.84 -4.02 2.63
CA TRP A 350 6.72 -2.99 3.13
C TRP A 350 5.91 -1.94 3.89
N HIS A 351 6.54 -1.03 4.63
CA HIS A 351 5.85 0.10 5.27
C HIS A 351 6.59 1.42 5.01
N ALA A 352 5.85 2.53 4.98
CA ALA A 352 6.39 3.88 4.71
C ALA A 352 7.55 4.28 5.64
N GLN A 353 7.57 3.78 6.89
CA GLN A 353 8.62 4.02 7.89
C GLN A 353 10.00 3.55 7.44
N ASN A 354 10.08 2.58 6.53
CA ASN A 354 11.36 2.16 5.98
C ASN A 354 11.94 3.20 4.99
N TRP A 355 11.17 4.23 4.64
CA TRP A 355 11.61 5.30 3.75
C TRP A 355 11.69 6.66 4.44
N ILE A 356 10.72 6.98 5.29
CA ILE A 356 10.56 8.31 5.91
C ILE A 356 11.71 8.61 6.88
N ARG A 357 12.26 9.84 6.82
CA ARG A 357 13.36 10.28 7.69
C ARG A 357 12.95 10.86 9.03
N ALA A 358 11.68 11.26 9.19
CA ALA A 358 11.26 12.21 10.23
C ALA A 358 11.81 11.93 11.64
N VAL A 359 11.92 10.67 12.08
CA VAL A 359 12.45 10.30 13.41
C VAL A 359 13.73 9.47 13.40
N TYR A 360 14.23 9.12 12.23
CA TYR A 360 15.45 8.32 12.08
C TYR A 360 16.68 9.22 11.94
N THR A 361 17.85 8.70 12.32
CA THR A 361 19.13 9.27 11.87
C THR A 361 19.27 9.11 10.35
N THR A 362 20.16 9.90 9.75
CA THR A 362 20.54 9.71 8.34
C THR A 362 21.05 8.30 8.10
N GLU A 363 21.89 7.76 8.99
CA GLU A 363 22.43 6.40 8.89
C GLU A 363 21.33 5.33 8.94
N GLU A 364 20.42 5.39 9.92
CA GLU A 364 19.27 4.48 10.00
C GLU A 364 18.39 4.57 8.73
N SER A 365 18.10 5.79 8.27
CA SER A 365 17.30 6.00 7.07
C SER A 365 17.96 5.43 5.82
N ASP A 366 19.26 5.68 5.63
CA ASP A 366 19.99 5.19 4.47
C ASP A 366 20.11 3.66 4.48
N GLN A 367 20.26 3.05 5.66
CA GLN A 367 20.20 1.60 5.82
C GLN A 367 18.84 1.03 5.41
N LEU A 368 17.74 1.60 5.92
CA LEU A 368 16.38 1.13 5.62
C LEU A 368 16.03 1.30 4.13
N ARG A 369 16.39 2.44 3.53
CA ARG A 369 16.22 2.69 2.10
C ARG A 369 17.06 1.74 1.26
N GLY A 370 18.30 1.47 1.70
CA GLY A 370 19.22 0.54 1.06
C GLY A 370 18.65 -0.87 0.94
N ILE A 371 17.83 -1.32 1.89
CA ILE A 371 17.15 -2.63 1.83
C ILE A 371 16.22 -2.71 0.62
N PHE A 372 15.37 -1.70 0.38
CA PHE A 372 14.48 -1.68 -0.78
C PHE A 372 15.28 -1.73 -2.09
N LEU A 373 16.30 -0.87 -2.21
CA LEU A 373 17.12 -0.80 -3.42
C LEU A 373 17.87 -2.10 -3.68
N HIS A 374 18.47 -2.68 -2.64
CA HIS A 374 19.17 -3.96 -2.73
C HIS A 374 18.23 -5.09 -3.13
N SER A 375 17.00 -5.13 -2.59
CA SER A 375 16.01 -6.15 -2.94
C SER A 375 15.63 -6.13 -4.41
N VAL A 376 15.36 -4.95 -4.97
CA VAL A 376 15.03 -4.81 -6.40
C VAL A 376 16.17 -5.32 -7.28
N ASP A 377 17.38 -4.88 -6.99
CA ASP A 377 18.58 -5.25 -7.74
C ASP A 377 18.90 -6.75 -7.60
N TYR A 378 18.81 -7.32 -6.39
CA TYR A 378 18.98 -8.74 -6.15
C TYR A 378 17.99 -9.57 -6.99
N LEU A 379 16.69 -9.21 -6.95
CA LEU A 379 15.65 -9.95 -7.67
C LEU A 379 15.87 -9.93 -9.18
N ARG A 380 16.25 -8.78 -9.76
CA ARG A 380 16.55 -8.69 -11.21
C ARG A 380 17.73 -9.55 -11.63
N ARG A 381 18.80 -9.58 -10.82
CA ARG A 381 19.99 -10.39 -11.13
C ARG A 381 19.72 -11.88 -10.96
N LYS A 382 18.99 -12.24 -9.91
CA LYS A 382 18.72 -13.63 -9.56
C LYS A 382 17.66 -14.25 -10.46
N HIS A 383 16.68 -13.45 -10.88
CA HIS A 383 15.52 -13.85 -11.68
C HIS A 383 15.36 -12.92 -12.89
N PRO A 384 16.07 -13.16 -14.01
CA PRO A 384 15.99 -12.33 -15.21
C PRO A 384 14.59 -12.24 -15.83
N GLU A 385 13.73 -13.24 -15.58
CA GLU A 385 12.33 -13.31 -15.99
C GLU A 385 11.38 -12.55 -15.06
N VAL A 386 11.89 -11.90 -14.01
CA VAL A 386 11.04 -11.20 -13.04
C VAL A 386 10.26 -10.07 -13.72
N VAL A 387 8.98 -10.03 -13.42
CA VAL A 387 8.06 -8.98 -13.83
C VAL A 387 7.60 -8.24 -12.58
N PHE A 388 7.98 -6.97 -12.47
CA PHE A 388 7.41 -6.11 -11.43
C PHE A 388 6.06 -5.58 -11.90
N VAL A 389 5.07 -5.76 -11.03
CA VAL A 389 3.68 -5.41 -11.26
C VAL A 389 3.11 -4.76 -10.00
N THR A 390 2.06 -3.98 -10.18
CA THR A 390 1.24 -3.49 -9.07
C THR A 390 0.36 -4.62 -8.50
N SER A 391 -0.16 -4.46 -7.29
CA SER A 391 -1.09 -5.46 -6.71
C SER A 391 -2.30 -5.69 -7.63
N SER A 392 -2.79 -4.63 -8.27
CA SER A 392 -3.96 -4.65 -9.17
C SER A 392 -3.68 -5.36 -10.48
N GLU A 393 -2.48 -5.20 -11.03
CA GLU A 393 -2.01 -6.00 -12.17
C GLU A 393 -1.91 -7.47 -11.80
N LEU A 394 -1.26 -7.79 -10.67
CA LEU A 394 -1.06 -9.18 -10.26
C LEU A 394 -2.41 -9.90 -10.11
N HIS A 395 -3.40 -9.25 -9.49
CA HIS A 395 -4.73 -9.85 -9.38
C HIS A 395 -5.35 -10.15 -10.76
N GLN A 396 -5.28 -9.20 -11.70
CA GLN A 396 -5.81 -9.42 -13.05
C GLN A 396 -5.06 -10.55 -13.76
N ILE A 397 -3.73 -10.58 -13.69
CA ILE A 397 -2.90 -11.61 -14.31
C ILE A 397 -3.25 -12.99 -13.75
N ARG A 398 -3.42 -13.12 -12.44
CA ARG A 398 -3.84 -14.38 -11.80
C ARG A 398 -5.27 -14.79 -12.17
N GLY A 399 -6.15 -13.82 -12.42
CA GLY A 399 -7.55 -14.09 -12.74
C GLY A 399 -7.77 -14.49 -14.20
N ARG A 400 -7.03 -13.87 -15.14
CA ARG A 400 -7.31 -13.96 -16.59
C ARG A 400 -6.07 -14.02 -17.49
N GLY A 401 -4.86 -14.16 -16.93
CA GLY A 401 -3.61 -14.25 -17.69
C GLY A 401 -3.11 -12.94 -18.32
N HIS A 402 -3.81 -11.82 -18.11
CA HIS A 402 -3.43 -10.50 -18.64
C HIS A 402 -3.87 -9.36 -17.73
N SER A 403 -3.19 -8.22 -17.82
CA SER A 403 -3.56 -6.97 -17.13
C SER A 403 -3.88 -5.85 -18.10
N ILE A 404 -4.81 -4.98 -17.68
CA ILE A 404 -5.19 -3.75 -18.34
C ILE A 404 -5.20 -2.68 -17.24
N MET A 405 -4.15 -1.88 -17.19
CA MET A 405 -4.00 -0.83 -16.18
C MET A 405 -4.26 0.53 -16.78
N ARG A 406 -5.04 1.32 -16.06
CA ARG A 406 -5.27 2.72 -16.40
C ARG A 406 -4.41 3.61 -15.51
N TRP A 407 -3.48 4.30 -16.14
CA TRP A 407 -2.70 5.37 -15.55
C TRP A 407 -3.26 6.74 -15.97
N PRO A 408 -2.84 7.84 -15.35
CA PRO A 408 -3.39 9.16 -15.66
C PRO A 408 -3.31 9.55 -17.12
N LYS A 409 -2.29 9.10 -17.87
CA LYS A 409 -2.06 9.50 -19.27
C LYS A 409 -2.15 8.36 -20.28
N ASN A 410 -2.23 7.12 -19.81
CA ASN A 410 -2.08 5.95 -20.67
C ASN A 410 -2.79 4.71 -20.13
N LEU A 411 -2.95 3.74 -21.01
CA LEU A 411 -3.25 2.35 -20.67
C LEU A 411 -1.99 1.51 -20.85
N VAL A 412 -1.78 0.57 -19.95
CA VAL A 412 -0.76 -0.48 -20.08
C VAL A 412 -1.48 -1.82 -20.20
N LEU A 413 -1.24 -2.49 -21.31
CA LEU A 413 -1.81 -3.80 -21.63
C LEU A 413 -0.68 -4.83 -21.57
N ARG A 414 -0.76 -5.83 -20.67
CA ARG A 414 0.23 -6.91 -20.61
C ARG A 414 -0.45 -8.24 -20.84
N ASN A 415 0.03 -9.00 -21.82
CA ASN A 415 -0.56 -10.29 -22.18
C ASN A 415 0.41 -11.43 -21.86
N TYR A 416 0.07 -12.24 -20.86
CA TYR A 416 0.81 -13.46 -20.51
C TYR A 416 0.02 -14.72 -20.86
N MET A 417 -1.00 -14.63 -21.73
CA MET A 417 -1.70 -15.78 -22.27
C MET A 417 -0.96 -16.35 -23.49
N GLN A 418 -1.29 -17.59 -23.86
CA GLN A 418 -0.77 -18.21 -25.11
C GLN A 418 -1.43 -17.67 -26.39
N GLU A 419 -2.53 -16.93 -26.25
CA GLU A 419 -3.28 -16.36 -27.36
C GLU A 419 -3.21 -14.84 -27.37
N ASN A 420 -3.55 -14.24 -28.51
CA ASN A 420 -3.57 -12.78 -28.66
C ASN A 420 -4.67 -12.16 -27.79
N LEU A 421 -4.31 -11.18 -26.95
CA LEU A 421 -5.27 -10.33 -26.27
C LEU A 421 -5.82 -9.30 -27.27
N ARG A 422 -7.14 -9.27 -27.46
CA ARG A 422 -7.81 -8.24 -28.27
C ARG A 422 -8.56 -7.27 -27.35
N TYR A 423 -8.05 -6.04 -27.23
CA TYR A 423 -8.65 -5.01 -26.39
C TYR A 423 -9.30 -3.91 -27.21
N LYS A 424 -10.58 -3.62 -26.97
CA LYS A 424 -11.31 -2.55 -27.65
C LYS A 424 -11.05 -1.22 -26.94
N LEU A 425 -10.59 -0.21 -27.68
CA LEU A 425 -10.41 1.15 -27.16
C LEU A 425 -11.79 1.83 -27.04
N ASP A 426 -12.48 1.62 -25.93
CA ASP A 426 -13.79 2.22 -25.71
C ASP A 426 -13.69 3.68 -25.25
N ARG A 427 -14.73 4.47 -25.55
CA ARG A 427 -14.75 5.91 -25.26
C ARG A 427 -14.66 6.19 -23.76
N GLU A 428 -15.30 5.38 -22.93
CA GLU A 428 -15.39 5.60 -21.48
C GLU A 428 -14.03 5.43 -20.80
N THR A 429 -13.27 4.42 -21.21
CA THR A 429 -11.91 4.19 -20.71
C THR A 429 -10.97 5.28 -21.20
N MET A 430 -10.99 5.57 -22.50
CA MET A 430 -10.05 6.51 -23.11
C MET A 430 -10.29 7.96 -22.68
N SER A 431 -11.55 8.38 -22.49
CA SER A 431 -11.88 9.74 -22.05
C SER A 431 -11.41 10.08 -20.63
N LYS A 432 -11.03 9.06 -19.84
CA LYS A 432 -10.48 9.22 -18.49
C LYS A 432 -8.95 9.42 -18.51
N LEU A 433 -8.30 9.31 -19.67
CA LEU A 433 -6.89 9.61 -19.84
C LEU A 433 -6.68 11.12 -20.01
N SER A 434 -5.69 11.66 -19.30
CA SER A 434 -5.26 13.05 -19.41
C SER A 434 -4.64 13.28 -20.78
N GLY A 435 -5.06 14.36 -21.45
CA GLY A 435 -4.63 14.67 -22.81
C GLY A 435 -5.35 13.86 -23.89
N PHE A 436 -6.40 13.11 -23.54
CA PHE A 436 -7.29 12.48 -24.49
C PHE A 436 -7.87 13.51 -25.49
N SER A 437 -7.84 13.14 -26.77
CA SER A 437 -8.48 13.85 -27.86
C SER A 437 -9.25 12.85 -28.72
N GLU A 438 -10.49 13.16 -29.08
CA GLU A 438 -11.27 12.34 -30.01
C GLU A 438 -10.76 12.45 -31.45
N GLU A 439 -10.06 13.54 -31.75
CA GLU A 439 -9.56 13.85 -33.09
C GLU A 439 -8.20 13.20 -33.38
N GLU A 440 -7.41 12.95 -32.33
CA GLU A 440 -6.08 12.36 -32.46
C GLU A 440 -6.14 10.83 -32.25
N PRO A 441 -5.49 10.02 -33.09
CA PRO A 441 -5.37 8.60 -32.83
C PRO A 441 -4.47 8.37 -31.61
N ALA A 442 -4.83 7.41 -30.75
CA ALA A 442 -3.93 6.97 -29.70
C ALA A 442 -2.66 6.33 -30.32
N VAL A 443 -1.52 6.61 -29.71
CA VAL A 443 -0.24 5.97 -30.02
C VAL A 443 -0.17 4.64 -29.27
N VAL A 444 0.14 3.58 -30.00
CA VAL A 444 0.42 2.25 -29.44
C VAL A 444 1.91 1.95 -29.56
N LEU A 445 2.56 1.73 -28.43
CA LEU A 445 3.99 1.38 -28.35
C LEU A 445 4.13 -0.03 -27.79
N ASP A 446 4.93 -0.88 -28.44
CA ASP A 446 5.35 -2.15 -27.87
C ASP A 446 6.50 -1.88 -26.90
N LEU A 447 6.23 -1.95 -25.61
CA LEU A 447 7.22 -1.71 -24.54
C LEU A 447 8.27 -2.82 -24.46
N THR A 448 8.04 -3.97 -25.11
CA THR A 448 9.00 -5.08 -25.16
C THR A 448 10.11 -4.81 -26.18
N SER A 449 9.74 -4.27 -27.34
CA SER A 449 10.70 -3.94 -28.42
C SER A 449 11.10 -2.47 -28.47
N GLY A 450 10.35 -1.59 -27.80
CA GLY A 450 10.48 -0.14 -27.93
C GLY A 450 9.94 0.41 -29.24
N LEU A 451 9.31 -0.40 -30.10
CA LEU A 451 8.86 0.03 -31.43
C LEU A 451 7.43 0.58 -31.40
N ILE A 452 7.18 1.58 -32.24
CA ILE A 452 5.83 2.09 -32.50
C ILE A 452 5.08 1.06 -33.34
N VAL A 453 3.91 0.62 -32.88
CA VAL A 453 3.05 -0.32 -33.60
C VAL A 453 2.12 0.47 -34.52
N LEU A 454 2.57 0.71 -35.75
CA LEU A 454 1.86 1.55 -36.74
C LEU A 454 0.49 1.00 -37.15
N GLU A 455 0.27 -0.31 -37.05
CA GLU A 455 -1.01 -0.96 -37.42
C GLU A 455 -2.18 -0.58 -36.49
N ALA A 456 -1.89 -0.01 -35.32
CA ALA A 456 -2.89 0.43 -34.35
C ALA A 456 -2.83 1.95 -34.16
N GLN A 457 -3.16 2.73 -35.20
CA GLN A 457 -3.57 4.13 -34.98
C GLN A 457 -4.90 4.09 -34.22
N GLY A 458 -4.83 4.18 -32.90
CA GLY A 458 -5.89 3.81 -31.95
C GLY A 458 -7.05 4.79 -31.96
N LYS A 459 -7.89 4.71 -33.00
CA LYS A 459 -9.19 5.38 -33.02
C LYS A 459 -10.09 4.72 -31.98
N ILE A 460 -10.92 5.52 -31.31
CA ILE A 460 -11.95 5.00 -30.42
C ILE A 460 -12.82 4.00 -31.20
N GLY A 461 -13.10 2.85 -30.59
CA GLY A 461 -13.82 1.73 -31.18
C GLY A 461 -12.95 0.71 -31.93
N SER A 462 -11.68 1.04 -32.21
CA SER A 462 -10.70 0.10 -32.78
C SER A 462 -10.23 -0.92 -31.74
N TYR A 463 -9.55 -1.97 -32.21
CA TYR A 463 -8.96 -3.00 -31.37
C TYR A 463 -7.44 -2.91 -31.39
N VAL A 464 -6.83 -2.99 -30.22
CA VAL A 464 -5.40 -3.26 -30.04
C VAL A 464 -5.24 -4.77 -29.85
N THR A 465 -4.40 -5.39 -30.66
CA THR A 465 -4.05 -6.81 -30.52
C THR A 465 -2.67 -6.91 -29.90
N VAL A 466 -2.60 -7.47 -28.69
CA VAL A 466 -1.35 -7.67 -27.94
C VAL A 466 -0.98 -9.15 -28.03
N PRO A 467 0.12 -9.51 -28.71
CA PRO A 467 0.56 -10.90 -28.80
C PRO A 467 0.91 -11.50 -27.44
N PRO A 468 1.04 -12.83 -27.33
CA PRO A 468 1.63 -13.50 -26.16
C PRO A 468 2.97 -12.88 -25.76
N ASP A 469 3.19 -12.76 -24.45
CA ASP A 469 4.41 -12.22 -23.84
C ASP A 469 4.79 -10.80 -24.31
N ARG A 470 3.78 -9.99 -24.66
CA ARG A 470 3.96 -8.59 -25.04
C ARG A 470 3.28 -7.63 -24.07
N GLU A 471 3.86 -6.44 -23.99
CA GLU A 471 3.46 -5.35 -23.11
C GLU A 471 3.32 -4.09 -23.94
N TYR A 472 2.10 -3.54 -24.04
CA TYR A 472 1.80 -2.39 -24.88
C TYR A 472 1.41 -1.19 -24.03
N TYR A 473 1.89 -0.02 -24.45
CA TYR A 473 1.43 1.29 -23.97
C TYR A 473 0.44 1.85 -24.99
N VAL A 474 -0.66 2.42 -24.50
CA VAL A 474 -1.65 3.15 -25.32
C VAL A 474 -1.89 4.52 -24.71
N GLY A 475 -1.57 5.60 -25.44
CA GLY A 475 -1.75 6.97 -24.93
C GLY A 475 -1.71 8.04 -26.02
N TYR A 476 -1.91 9.30 -25.66
CA TYR A 476 -2.04 10.43 -26.61
C TYR A 476 -0.80 11.33 -26.69
N ASP A 477 0.19 11.14 -25.82
CA ASP A 477 1.36 12.03 -25.77
C ASP A 477 2.42 11.64 -26.82
N ARG A 478 2.42 12.37 -27.95
CA ARG A 478 3.44 12.21 -29.01
C ARG A 478 4.85 12.60 -28.57
N LYS A 479 5.03 13.39 -27.49
CA LYS A 479 6.38 13.74 -27.01
C LYS A 479 7.13 12.54 -26.44
N HIS A 480 6.42 11.49 -26.03
CA HIS A 480 7.03 10.22 -25.66
C HIS A 480 7.23 9.28 -26.85
N ALA A 481 6.55 9.53 -27.97
CA ALA A 481 6.71 8.80 -29.21
C ALA A 481 7.83 9.36 -30.11
N SER A 482 8.51 10.43 -29.72
CA SER A 482 9.73 10.90 -30.39
C SER A 482 10.92 9.99 -30.04
N LEU A 483 10.76 8.71 -30.34
CA LEU A 483 11.88 7.85 -30.64
C LEU A 483 12.37 8.28 -32.01
N SER A 484 13.62 8.72 -32.09
CA SER A 484 14.32 8.93 -33.36
C SER A 484 14.21 7.65 -34.19
N VAL A 485 13.44 7.71 -35.27
CA VAL A 485 13.36 6.68 -36.31
C VAL A 485 14.73 6.47 -36.94
#